data_AF-A0A942C4I5-F1
#
_entry.id   AF-A0A942C4I5-F1
#
_cell.length_a   1.000
_cell.length_b   1.000
_cell.length_c   1.000
_cell.angle_alpha   90.00
_cell.angle_beta   90.00
_cell.angle_gamma   90.00
#
_symmetry.space_group_name_H-M   'P 1'
#
loop_
_entity.id
_entity.type
_entity.pdbx_description
1 polymer ?
#
loop_
_entity_poly.entity_id
_entity_poly.type
_entity_poly.pdbx_seq_one_letter_code
_entity_poly.pdbx_strand_id
1 'polypeptide(L)'
;MENLTTTRICYKCDYETRTATETCPNCGHRLRTAQQIRMLGWLLTAIGGGLTVCMALLTVAVAGIMVPPFNRHASTRFTGGPEAALLIFSIFGFVMLFGLTSVFAGIWQIRYGRRNKHLTAIILTLAVVFIVLGVLVQILL
;
A
#
# COMPACT_ATOMS: atom_id res chain seq x y z
N MET A 1 30.23 -2.29 -24.42
CA MET A 1 29.89 -0.85 -24.48
C MET A 1 28.96 -0.55 -23.32
N GLU A 2 29.53 -0.12 -22.19
CA GLU A 2 28.86 -0.02 -20.90
C GLU A 2 28.06 1.29 -20.81
N ASN A 3 26.74 1.20 -20.62
CA ASN A 3 25.78 2.30 -20.63
C ASN A 3 25.99 3.29 -19.46
N LEU A 4 26.82 4.32 -19.67
CA LEU A 4 27.17 5.38 -18.70
C LEU A 4 26.09 6.47 -18.50
N THR A 5 24.80 6.19 -18.72
CA THR A 5 23.74 7.22 -18.69
C THR A 5 22.61 6.93 -17.70
N THR A 6 22.80 6.03 -16.74
CA THR A 6 21.78 5.80 -15.70
C THR A 6 21.88 6.88 -14.62
N THR A 7 20.90 7.78 -14.57
CA THR A 7 20.81 8.79 -13.50
C THR A 7 20.62 8.12 -12.14
N ARG A 8 21.50 8.45 -11.20
CA ARG A 8 21.49 7.97 -9.82
C ARG A 8 21.13 9.13 -8.88
N ILE A 9 20.19 8.90 -7.97
CA ILE A 9 19.65 9.93 -7.08
C ILE A 9 19.91 9.55 -5.62
N CYS A 10 20.43 10.50 -4.85
CA CYS A 10 20.59 10.41 -3.40
C CYS A 10 19.25 10.66 -2.71
N TYR A 11 18.72 9.68 -1.97
CA TYR A 11 17.41 9.80 -1.32
C TYR A 11 17.37 10.78 -0.12
N LYS A 12 18.53 11.11 0.46
CA LYS A 12 18.63 11.98 1.64
C LYS A 12 18.81 13.44 1.24
N CYS A 13 19.72 13.65 0.29
CA CYS A 13 20.27 14.94 -0.09
C CYS A 13 19.85 15.42 -1.49
N ASP A 14 19.05 14.62 -2.20
CA ASP A 14 18.54 14.90 -3.55
C ASP A 14 19.65 15.21 -4.58
N TYR A 15 20.89 14.82 -4.28
CA TYR A 15 22.03 14.89 -5.19
C TYR A 15 21.84 13.93 -6.38
N GLU A 16 21.89 14.46 -7.59
CA GLU A 16 21.80 13.69 -8.83
C GLU A 16 23.16 13.61 -9.50
N THR A 17 23.59 12.40 -9.86
CA THR A 17 24.81 12.21 -10.65
C THR A 17 24.59 11.20 -11.77
N ARG A 18 25.31 11.40 -12.87
CA ARG A 18 25.41 10.45 -13.98
C ARG A 18 26.65 9.57 -13.88
N THR A 19 27.54 9.83 -12.92
CA THR A 19 28.73 9.01 -12.67
C THR A 19 28.36 7.70 -11.98
N ALA A 20 29.10 6.63 -12.28
CA ALA A 20 28.91 5.30 -11.70
C ALA A 20 29.34 5.19 -10.23
N THR A 21 29.25 6.26 -9.45
CA THR A 21 29.56 6.27 -8.02
C THR A 21 28.45 5.56 -7.24
N GLU A 22 28.78 4.64 -6.33
CA GLU A 22 27.78 3.94 -5.51
C GLU A 22 27.34 4.76 -4.29
N THR A 23 28.20 5.65 -3.82
CA THR A 23 28.01 6.47 -2.63
C THR A 23 27.89 7.95 -3.00
N CYS A 24 26.99 8.64 -2.33
CA CYS A 24 26.79 10.06 -2.53
C CYS A 24 27.95 10.84 -1.90
N PRO A 25 28.65 11.70 -2.67
CA PRO A 25 29.78 12.48 -2.13
C PRO A 25 29.36 13.49 -1.06
N ASN A 26 28.10 13.97 -1.09
CA ASN A 26 27.61 14.98 -0.17
C ASN A 26 27.15 14.44 1.21
N CYS A 27 26.69 13.18 1.28
CA CYS A 27 26.06 12.67 2.50
C CYS A 27 26.44 11.22 2.84
N GLY A 28 27.33 10.59 2.08
CA GLY A 28 27.83 9.23 2.30
C GLY A 28 26.82 8.10 2.07
N HIS A 29 25.54 8.38 1.78
CA HIS A 29 24.54 7.34 1.58
C HIS A 29 24.60 6.72 0.18
N ARG A 30 24.16 5.45 0.10
CA ARG A 30 24.10 4.71 -1.16
C ARG A 30 23.11 5.35 -2.13
N LEU A 31 23.59 5.62 -3.34
CA LEU A 31 22.79 6.16 -4.44
C LEU A 31 21.86 5.06 -4.96
N ARG A 32 20.58 5.38 -5.18
CA ARG A 32 19.65 4.46 -5.85
C ARG A 32 19.47 4.86 -7.30
N THR A 33 19.41 3.87 -8.18
CA THR A 33 19.08 4.11 -9.59
C THR A 33 17.59 4.42 -9.71
N ALA A 34 17.23 5.28 -10.67
CA ALA A 34 15.83 5.54 -10.98
C ALA A 34 15.06 4.25 -11.34
N GLN A 35 15.74 3.26 -11.92
CA GLN A 35 15.19 1.94 -12.21
C GLN A 35 14.77 1.18 -10.95
N GLN A 36 15.59 1.16 -9.90
CA GLN A 36 15.23 0.50 -8.64
C GLN A 36 14.01 1.16 -7.98
N ILE A 37 13.91 2.49 -8.05
CA ILE A 37 12.75 3.23 -7.52
C ILE A 37 11.49 2.88 -8.31
N ARG A 38 11.57 2.81 -9.64
CA ARG A 38 10.45 2.40 -10.50
C ARG A 38 10.03 0.95 -10.26
N MET A 39 10.98 0.04 -10.04
CA MET A 39 10.68 -1.37 -9.75
C MET A 39 9.95 -1.52 -8.40
N LEU A 40 10.38 -0.77 -7.37
CA LEU A 40 9.66 -0.69 -6.10
C LEU A 40 8.27 -0.08 -6.26
N GLY A 41 8.13 0.96 -7.07
CA GLY A 41 6.83 1.56 -7.38
C GLY A 41 5.88 0.56 -8.05
N TRP A 42 6.38 -0.23 -9.00
CA TRP A 42 5.63 -1.31 -9.64
C TRP A 42 5.19 -2.39 -8.65
N LEU A 43 6.12 -2.86 -7.81
CA LEU A 43 5.82 -3.83 -6.77
C LEU A 43 4.74 -3.32 -5.80
N LEU A 44 4.88 -2.07 -5.33
CA LEU A 44 3.92 -1.43 -4.42
C LEU A 44 2.55 -1.26 -5.09
N THR A 45 2.52 -0.89 -6.36
CA THR A 45 1.29 -0.74 -7.15
C THR A 45 0.60 -2.07 -7.35
N ALA A 46 1.36 -3.12 -7.69
CA ALA A 46 0.81 -4.46 -7.92
C ALA A 46 0.24 -5.07 -6.63
N ILE A 47 0.99 -5.00 -5.52
CA ILE A 47 0.54 -5.49 -4.22
C ILE A 47 -0.68 -4.69 -3.73
N GLY A 48 -0.59 -3.37 -3.78
CA GLY A 48 -1.67 -2.47 -3.37
C GLY A 48 -2.94 -2.66 -4.18
N GLY A 49 -2.80 -2.80 -5.49
CA GLY A 49 -3.91 -3.04 -6.42
C GLY A 49 -4.55 -4.39 -6.16
N GLY A 50 -3.73 -5.44 -6.03
CA GLY A 50 -4.21 -6.79 -5.68
C GLY A 50 -4.96 -6.82 -4.35
N LEU A 51 -4.42 -6.16 -3.32
CA LEU A 51 -5.07 -6.03 -2.01
C LEU A 51 -6.43 -5.33 -2.12
N THR A 52 -6.48 -4.21 -2.83
CA THR A 52 -7.70 -3.42 -3.01
C THR A 52 -8.78 -4.22 -3.74
N VAL A 53 -8.42 -4.86 -4.86
CA VAL A 53 -9.36 -5.67 -5.66
C VAL A 53 -9.87 -6.86 -4.86
N CYS A 54 -8.97 -7.57 -4.17
CA CYS A 54 -9.36 -8.71 -3.35
C CYS A 54 -10.32 -8.30 -2.23
N MET A 55 -10.02 -7.20 -1.51
CA MET A 55 -10.88 -6.71 -0.44
C MET A 55 -12.23 -6.19 -0.96
N ALA A 56 -12.27 -5.57 -2.13
CA ALA A 56 -13.52 -5.17 -2.77
C ALA A 56 -14.38 -6.40 -3.12
N LEU A 57 -13.79 -7.45 -3.70
CA LEU A 57 -14.50 -8.70 -4.00
C LEU A 57 -15.02 -9.38 -2.73
N LEU A 58 -14.20 -9.45 -1.68
CA LEU A 58 -14.62 -9.99 -0.37
C LEU A 58 -15.76 -9.18 0.23
N THR A 59 -15.71 -7.85 0.12
CA THR A 59 -16.76 -6.96 0.61
C THR A 59 -18.08 -7.24 -0.08
N VAL A 60 -18.07 -7.38 -1.42
CA VAL A 60 -19.28 -7.72 -2.19
C VAL A 60 -19.79 -9.12 -1.84
N ALA A 61 -18.90 -10.11 -1.73
CA ALA A 61 -19.27 -11.47 -1.36
C ALA A 61 -19.92 -11.54 0.03
N VAL A 62 -19.34 -10.87 1.03
CA VAL A 62 -19.87 -10.80 2.39
C VAL A 62 -21.20 -10.03 2.44
N ALA A 63 -21.29 -8.89 1.75
CA ALA A 63 -22.53 -8.12 1.65
C ALA A 63 -23.67 -8.94 1.02
N GLY A 64 -23.38 -9.75 0.00
CA GLY A 64 -24.35 -10.64 -0.64
C GLY A 64 -24.88 -11.75 0.29
N ILE A 65 -24.14 -12.13 1.32
CA ILE A 65 -24.59 -13.09 2.35
C ILE A 65 -25.43 -12.38 3.44
N MET A 66 -25.19 -11.09 3.68
CA MET A 66 -25.88 -10.30 4.71
C MET A 66 -27.24 -9.74 4.28
N VAL A 67 -27.50 -9.51 2.98
CA VAL A 67 -28.75 -8.93 2.48
C VAL A 67 -29.73 -10.00 1.98
N PRO A 68 -30.88 -10.24 2.65
CA PRO A 68 -31.97 -11.06 2.11
C PRO A 68 -32.64 -10.27 0.97
N PRO A 69 -32.65 -10.73 -0.30
CA PRO A 69 -33.10 -12.05 -0.74
C PRO A 69 -32.13 -12.80 -1.68
N PHE A 70 -30.86 -12.38 -1.81
CA PHE A 70 -29.96 -12.87 -2.87
C PHE A 70 -29.62 -14.36 -2.76
N ASN A 71 -29.66 -14.95 -1.56
CA ASN A 71 -29.24 -16.34 -1.33
C ASN A 71 -30.18 -17.11 -0.38
N ARG A 72 -31.35 -17.56 -0.86
CA ARG A 72 -32.23 -18.45 -0.08
C ARG A 72 -31.61 -19.83 0.22
N HIS A 73 -30.54 -20.20 -0.50
CA HIS A 73 -29.83 -21.49 -0.39
C HIS A 73 -28.41 -21.39 0.20
N ALA A 74 -27.99 -20.26 0.80
CA ALA A 74 -26.70 -20.19 1.47
C ALA A 74 -26.71 -21.06 2.74
N SER A 75 -25.76 -22.01 2.84
CA SER A 75 -25.54 -22.86 4.01
C SER A 75 -24.94 -22.11 5.21
N THR A 76 -24.37 -20.93 4.98
CA THR A 76 -23.80 -20.06 6.02
C THR A 76 -24.57 -18.74 6.05
N ARG A 77 -25.31 -18.50 7.14
CA ARG A 77 -25.97 -17.20 7.40
C ARG A 77 -25.13 -16.40 8.39
N PHE A 78 -25.07 -15.09 8.19
CA PHE A 78 -24.46 -14.19 9.15
C PHE A 78 -25.31 -14.17 10.43
N THR A 79 -24.76 -14.66 11.54
CA THR A 79 -25.41 -14.70 12.86
C THR A 79 -25.03 -13.52 13.75
N GLY A 80 -24.14 -12.64 13.28
CA GLY A 80 -23.70 -11.47 14.02
C GLY A 80 -24.74 -10.34 14.05
N GLY A 81 -24.68 -9.51 15.09
CA GLY A 81 -25.47 -8.27 15.15
C GLY A 81 -25.00 -7.21 14.16
N PRO A 82 -25.76 -6.12 14.00
CA PRO A 82 -25.40 -4.99 13.12
C PRO A 82 -24.05 -4.36 13.50
N GLU A 83 -23.68 -4.38 14.78
CA GLU A 83 -22.38 -3.89 15.27
C GLU A 83 -21.20 -4.70 14.71
N ALA A 84 -21.33 -6.03 14.66
CA ALA A 84 -20.30 -6.91 14.10
C ALA A 84 -20.15 -6.68 12.58
N ALA A 85 -21.26 -6.44 11.87
CA ALA A 85 -21.22 -6.13 10.44
C ALA A 85 -20.50 -4.79 10.19
N LEU A 86 -20.81 -3.75 10.96
CA LEU A 86 -20.12 -2.46 10.85
C LEU A 86 -18.62 -2.59 11.12
N LEU A 87 -18.22 -3.37 12.13
CA LEU A 87 -16.81 -3.63 12.42
C LEU A 87 -16.10 -4.31 11.23
N ILE A 88 -16.69 -5.35 10.64
CA ILE A 88 -16.14 -6.05 9.47
C ILE A 88 -15.98 -5.08 8.29
N PHE A 89 -17.02 -4.33 7.93
CA PHE A 89 -16.96 -3.37 6.82
C PHE A 89 -15.98 -2.22 7.09
N SER A 90 -15.84 -1.79 8.35
CA SER A 90 -14.85 -0.76 8.72
C SER A 90 -13.42 -1.24 8.48
N ILE A 91 -13.11 -2.48 8.86
CA ILE A 91 -11.80 -3.09 8.63
C ILE A 91 -11.55 -3.25 7.12
N PHE A 92 -12.51 -3.78 6.38
CA PHE A 92 -12.40 -3.92 4.92
C PHE A 92 -12.20 -2.57 4.22
N GLY A 93 -12.97 -1.56 4.61
CA GLY A 93 -12.83 -0.19 4.11
C GLY A 93 -11.46 0.40 4.42
N PHE A 94 -10.94 0.19 5.62
CA PHE A 94 -9.60 0.65 5.99
C PHE A 94 -8.50 -0.05 5.17
N VAL A 95 -8.58 -1.37 5.00
CA VAL A 95 -7.61 -2.12 4.20
C VAL A 95 -7.69 -1.71 2.72
N MET A 96 -8.89 -1.44 2.19
CA MET A 96 -9.06 -0.86 0.86
C MET A 96 -8.42 0.52 0.73
N LEU A 97 -8.60 1.41 1.72
CA LEU A 97 -7.97 2.73 1.74
C LEU A 97 -6.44 2.61 1.75
N PHE A 98 -5.90 1.68 2.54
CA PHE A 98 -4.47 1.36 2.55
C PHE A 98 -3.99 0.86 1.17
N GLY A 99 -4.74 -0.04 0.55
CA GLY A 99 -4.47 -0.51 -0.81
C GLY A 99 -4.45 0.63 -1.84
N LEU A 100 -5.48 1.49 -1.85
CA LEU A 100 -5.59 2.63 -2.77
C LEU A 100 -4.45 3.63 -2.60
N THR A 101 -4.10 3.98 -1.36
CA THR A 101 -2.99 4.90 -1.09
C THR A 101 -1.64 4.31 -1.52
N SER A 102 -1.45 3.00 -1.36
CA SER A 102 -0.25 2.32 -1.85
C SER A 102 -0.16 2.27 -3.38
N VAL A 103 -1.29 2.09 -4.08
CA VAL A 103 -1.37 2.21 -5.56
C VAL A 103 -1.00 3.62 -6.00
N PHE A 104 -1.59 4.64 -5.38
CA PHE A 104 -1.30 6.04 -5.73
C PHE A 104 0.17 6.39 -5.51
N ALA A 105 0.76 5.96 -4.39
CA ALA A 105 2.17 6.15 -4.11
C ALA A 105 3.07 5.39 -5.08
N GLY A 106 2.70 4.17 -5.47
CA GLY A 106 3.42 3.38 -6.45
C GLY A 106 3.40 4.03 -7.84
N ILE A 107 2.24 4.48 -8.31
CA ILE A 107 2.09 5.22 -9.58
C ILE A 107 2.93 6.51 -9.56
N TRP A 108 2.92 7.24 -8.43
CA TRP A 108 3.76 8.42 -8.27
C TRP A 108 5.26 8.08 -8.38
N GLN A 109 5.70 7.02 -7.71
CA GLN A 109 7.10 6.55 -7.78
C GLN A 109 7.49 6.10 -9.19
N ILE A 110 6.57 5.46 -9.94
CA ILE A 110 6.79 5.05 -11.33
C ILE A 110 6.94 6.27 -12.25
N ARG A 111 6.02 7.24 -12.14
CA ARG A 111 5.97 8.42 -13.03
C ARG A 111 7.14 9.36 -12.81
N TYR A 112 7.41 9.73 -11.56
CA TYR A 112 8.43 10.74 -11.25
C TYR A 112 9.82 10.13 -11.03
N GLY A 113 9.93 8.81 -10.84
CA GLY A 113 11.21 8.15 -10.53
C GLY A 113 11.83 8.63 -9.21
N ARG A 114 11.05 9.33 -8.37
CA ARG A 114 11.47 9.93 -7.11
C ARG A 114 10.54 9.47 -5.99
N ARG A 115 11.12 9.19 -4.82
CA ARG A 115 10.34 8.83 -3.63
C ARG A 115 9.78 10.10 -3.01
N ASN A 116 8.47 10.20 -2.90
CA ASN A 116 7.83 11.25 -2.13
C ASN A 116 7.86 10.88 -0.63
N LYS A 117 8.60 11.66 0.16
CA LYS A 117 8.76 11.46 1.61
C LYS A 117 7.39 11.57 2.32
N HIS A 118 6.52 12.47 1.86
CA HIS A 118 5.17 12.64 2.40
C HIS A 118 4.29 11.42 2.16
N LEU A 119 4.23 10.91 0.92
CA LEU A 119 3.43 9.71 0.62
C LEU A 119 3.93 8.48 1.39
N THR A 120 5.26 8.36 1.55
CA THR A 120 5.79 7.25 2.36
C THR A 120 5.41 7.41 3.83
N ALA A 121 5.49 8.62 4.38
CA ALA A 121 5.09 8.88 5.76
C ALA A 121 3.60 8.60 5.99
N ILE A 122 2.73 8.96 5.03
CA ILE A 122 1.29 8.66 5.08
C ILE A 122 1.07 7.14 5.15
N ILE A 123 1.67 6.35 4.25
CA ILE A 123 1.50 4.88 4.24
C ILE A 123 1.98 4.27 5.55
N LEU A 124 3.13 4.73 6.05
CA LEU A 124 3.73 4.20 7.28
C LEU A 124 2.88 4.57 8.51
N THR A 125 2.33 5.78 8.54
CA THR A 125 1.38 6.22 9.58
C THR A 125 0.11 5.38 9.53
N LEU A 126 -0.45 5.13 8.34
CA LEU A 126 -1.66 4.33 8.17
C LEU A 126 -1.43 2.87 8.62
N ALA A 127 -0.27 2.31 8.34
CA ALA A 127 0.13 0.98 8.81
C ALA A 127 0.25 0.91 10.34
N VAL A 128 0.87 1.91 10.97
CA VAL A 128 0.97 2.00 12.44
C VAL A 128 -0.42 2.10 13.06
N VAL A 129 -1.29 2.97 12.53
CA VAL A 129 -2.68 3.11 13.00
C VAL A 129 -3.42 1.78 12.91
N PHE A 130 -3.27 1.04 11.80
CA PHE A 130 -3.91 -0.28 11.63
C PHE A 130 -3.47 -1.29 12.68
N ILE A 131 -2.15 -1.37 12.94
CA ILE A 131 -1.58 -2.28 13.93
C ILE A 131 -2.10 -1.92 15.33
N VAL A 132 -2.09 -0.64 15.69
CA VAL A 132 -2.56 -0.16 17.00
C VAL A 132 -4.05 -0.47 17.17
N LEU A 133 -4.89 -0.21 16.17
CA LEU A 133 -6.31 -0.54 16.21
C LEU A 133 -6.54 -2.04 16.35
N GLY A 134 -5.81 -2.87 15.59
CA GLY A 134 -5.91 -4.33 15.68
C GLY A 134 -5.55 -4.86 17.06
N VAL A 135 -4.46 -4.36 17.65
CA VAL A 135 -4.03 -4.72 19.00
C VAL A 135 -5.04 -4.26 20.05
N LEU A 136 -5.57 -3.04 19.94
CA LEU A 136 -6.60 -2.53 20.85
C LEU A 136 -7.86 -3.39 20.81
N VAL A 137 -8.33 -3.73 19.60
CA VAL A 137 -9.50 -4.60 19.42
C VAL A 137 -9.25 -5.97 20.04
N GLN A 138 -8.05 -6.54 19.87
CA GLN A 138 -7.69 -7.84 20.48
C GLN A 138 -7.61 -7.80 22.02
N ILE A 139 -7.26 -6.67 22.61
CA ILE A 139 -7.17 -6.53 24.07
C ILE A 139 -8.55 -6.28 24.69
N LEU A 140 -9.45 -5.60 23.97
CA LEU A 140 -10.76 -5.19 24.46
C LEU A 140 -11.87 -6.25 24.30
N LEU A 141 -11.73 -7.17 23.34
CA LEU A 141 -12.63 -8.29 23.08
C LEU A 141 -12.12 -9.58 23.70
#